data_AF-A0AAN7T6U4-F1
#
_entry.id   AF-A0AAN7T6U4-F1
#
_cell.length_a   1.000
_cell.length_b   1.000
_cell.length_c   1.000
_cell.angle_alpha   90.00
_cell.angle_beta   90.00
_cell.angle_gamma   90.00
#
_symmetry.space_group_name_H-M   'P 1'
#
loop_
_entity.id
_entity.type
_entity.pdbx_description
1 polymer ?
#
loop_
_entity_poly.entity_id
_entity_poly.type
_entity_poly.pdbx_seq_one_letter_code
_entity_poly.pdbx_strand_id
1 'polypeptide(L)'
;MPEYDFLFPDGPHNADVASIMDMTKSENQDWTKLVNELSTSGHKAWWFARDGNWQNVDGGYVGLEESLDFVGSYMKEKGPIHAIWGFSQGACFAGMLCALLQGKLSNHPLRKHLPPALPTPIASVVFSGFRARFPQYDSIYEPGIDVPMLHVMGQDDPLVNSERSETLIKIFETRWRA
;
A
#
# COMPACT_ATOMS: atom_id res chain seq x y z
N MET A 1 -11.78 27.95 -8.29
CA MET A 1 -11.44 26.54 -8.57
C MET A 1 -11.67 25.76 -7.28
N PRO A 2 -12.04 24.48 -7.34
CA PRO A 2 -12.10 23.69 -6.11
C PRO A 2 -10.73 23.71 -5.42
N GLU A 3 -10.74 23.89 -4.11
CA GLU A 3 -9.56 23.86 -3.26
C GLU A 3 -9.22 22.40 -2.95
N TYR A 4 -7.98 21.99 -3.22
CA TYR A 4 -7.49 20.66 -2.94
C TYR A 4 -6.18 20.79 -2.17
N ASP A 5 -5.97 19.85 -1.24
CA ASP A 5 -4.74 19.74 -0.47
C ASP A 5 -4.11 18.36 -0.71
N PHE A 6 -2.79 18.33 -0.84
CA PHE A 6 -2.03 17.11 -1.07
C PHE A 6 -1.22 16.78 0.18
N LEU A 7 -1.52 15.61 0.74
CA LEU A 7 -0.88 15.11 1.95
C LEU A 7 0.12 14.00 1.59
N PHE A 8 1.36 14.15 2.07
CA PHE A 8 2.46 13.22 1.80
C PHE A 8 3.02 12.65 3.11
N PRO A 9 2.28 11.76 3.79
CA PRO A 9 2.80 11.11 4.99
C PRO A 9 3.92 10.13 4.65
N ASP A 10 4.99 10.18 5.42
CA ASP A 10 6.07 9.21 5.37
C ASP A 10 5.70 7.91 6.09
N GLY A 11 6.15 6.76 5.56
CA GLY A 11 5.99 5.48 6.24
C GLY A 11 6.67 5.48 7.62
N PRO A 12 6.09 4.80 8.64
CA PRO A 12 6.61 4.89 10.00
C PRO A 12 7.94 4.13 10.20
N HIS A 13 8.31 3.24 9.27
CA HIS A 13 9.47 2.37 9.43
C HIS A 13 10.71 2.92 8.73
N ASN A 14 11.84 2.98 9.44
CA ASN A 14 13.14 3.30 8.83
C ASN A 14 13.61 2.13 7.98
N ALA A 15 13.83 2.35 6.69
CA ALA A 15 14.37 1.34 5.78
C ALA A 15 15.90 1.49 5.70
N ASP A 16 16.63 0.54 6.27
CA ASP A 16 18.09 0.47 6.12
C ASP A 16 18.43 -0.01 4.71
N VAL A 17 18.71 0.95 3.82
CA VAL A 17 18.96 0.69 2.40
C VAL A 17 20.13 -0.27 2.18
N ALA A 18 21.18 -0.21 3.00
CA ALA A 18 22.33 -1.09 2.85
C ALA A 18 21.98 -2.55 3.13
N SER A 19 20.92 -2.79 3.92
CA SER A 19 20.42 -4.14 4.23
C SER A 19 19.38 -4.67 3.22
N ILE A 20 18.80 -3.78 2.40
CA ILE A 20 17.66 -4.09 1.52
C ILE A 20 18.04 -4.02 0.03
N MET A 21 19.01 -3.17 -0.33
CA MET A 21 19.44 -2.94 -1.69
C MET A 21 20.89 -3.38 -1.90
N ASP A 22 21.17 -3.91 -3.08
CA ASP A 22 22.54 -4.20 -3.51
C ASP A 22 23.25 -2.87 -3.83
N MET A 23 24.01 -2.37 -2.85
CA MET A 23 24.74 -1.11 -2.95
C MET A 23 25.94 -1.18 -3.90
N THR A 24 26.22 -2.32 -4.52
CA THR A 24 27.23 -2.40 -5.59
C THR A 24 26.72 -1.83 -6.92
N LYS A 25 25.39 -1.68 -7.09
CA LYS A 25 24.78 -1.11 -8.29
C LYS A 25 24.73 0.42 -8.23
N SER A 26 25.15 1.09 -9.29
CA SER A 26 25.14 2.56 -9.39
C SER A 26 23.75 3.16 -9.23
N GLU A 27 22.72 2.54 -9.80
CA GLU A 27 21.32 2.96 -9.67
C GLU A 27 20.86 3.06 -8.21
N ASN A 28 21.23 2.09 -7.36
CA ASN A 28 20.86 2.09 -5.94
C ASN A 28 21.65 3.16 -5.16
N GLN A 29 22.90 3.42 -5.54
CA GLN A 29 23.70 4.49 -4.97
C GLN A 29 23.14 5.86 -5.33
N ASP A 30 22.75 6.07 -6.58
CA ASP A 30 22.17 7.32 -7.06
C ASP A 30 20.80 7.58 -6.43
N TRP A 31 19.97 6.54 -6.29
CA TRP A 31 18.72 6.62 -5.54
C TRP A 31 18.93 7.02 -4.08
N THR A 32 19.92 6.41 -3.42
CA THR A 32 20.25 6.73 -2.01
C THR A 32 20.69 8.18 -1.86
N LYS A 33 21.52 8.69 -2.78
CA LYS A 33 21.92 10.11 -2.79
C LYS A 33 20.71 11.02 -2.96
N LEU A 34 19.87 10.72 -3.95
CA LEU A 34 18.67 11.51 -4.23
C LEU A 34 17.75 11.60 -3.00
N VAL A 35 17.50 10.49 -2.31
CA VAL A 35 16.67 10.49 -1.10
C VAL A 35 17.34 11.27 0.03
N ASN A 36 18.65 11.13 0.24
CA ASN A 36 19.36 11.90 1.25
C ASN A 36 19.38 13.41 0.97
N GLU A 37 19.30 13.82 -0.31
CA GLU A 37 19.24 15.22 -0.72
C GLU A 37 17.82 15.80 -0.63
N LEU A 38 16.80 15.03 -0.98
CA LEU A 38 15.42 15.53 -1.13
C LEU A 38 14.51 15.21 0.06
N SER A 39 14.83 14.21 0.88
CA SER A 39 13.99 13.78 2.01
C SER A 39 14.60 14.21 3.33
N THR A 40 13.78 14.84 4.19
CA THR A 40 14.13 15.12 5.59
C THR A 40 13.96 13.91 6.51
N SER A 41 13.27 12.87 6.05
CA SER A 41 12.95 11.66 6.83
C SER A 41 13.78 10.45 6.42
N GLY A 42 14.59 10.57 5.35
CA GLY A 42 15.40 9.49 4.79
C GLY A 42 14.54 8.40 4.14
N HIS A 43 15.06 7.17 4.12
CA HIS A 43 14.37 6.03 3.52
C HIS A 43 13.33 5.46 4.49
N LYS A 44 12.07 5.40 4.02
CA LYS A 44 10.92 4.94 4.79
C LYS A 44 10.19 3.80 4.10
N ALA A 45 9.51 2.96 4.88
CA ALA A 45 8.70 1.86 4.39
C ALA A 45 7.36 1.76 5.14
N TRP A 46 6.36 1.16 4.49
CA TRP A 46 5.08 0.80 5.12
C TRP A 46 5.16 -0.56 5.82
N TRP A 47 6.00 -1.47 5.34
CA TRP A 47 6.30 -2.74 6.01
C TRP A 47 7.54 -3.39 5.40
N PHE A 48 8.06 -4.40 6.07
CA PHE A 48 9.06 -5.30 5.53
C PHE A 48 8.42 -6.65 5.22
N ALA A 49 8.47 -7.05 3.94
CA ALA A 49 8.00 -8.37 3.57
C ALA A 49 9.03 -9.42 3.98
N ARG A 50 8.62 -10.34 4.85
CA ARG A 50 9.39 -11.52 5.23
C ARG A 50 8.78 -12.70 4.52
N ASP A 51 9.43 -13.15 3.46
CA ASP A 51 9.15 -14.47 2.93
C ASP A 51 9.61 -15.49 3.98
N GLY A 52 8.86 -16.56 4.21
CA GLY A 52 9.20 -17.57 5.21
C GLY A 52 10.60 -18.15 4.99
N ASN A 53 11.10 -18.94 5.95
CA ASN A 53 12.28 -19.77 5.67
C ASN A 53 11.98 -20.68 4.45
N TRP A 54 12.99 -21.18 3.72
CA TRP A 54 12.81 -22.12 2.58
C TRP A 54 12.01 -23.40 2.90
N GLN A 55 11.65 -23.58 4.18
CA GLN A 55 10.94 -24.70 4.76
C GLN A 55 9.57 -24.30 5.37
N ASN A 56 9.22 -23.00 5.41
CA ASN A 56 7.98 -22.50 6.01
C ASN A 56 7.20 -21.61 5.04
N VAL A 57 5.92 -21.92 4.86
CA VAL A 57 4.97 -21.23 4.00
C VAL A 57 4.36 -19.96 4.62
N ASP A 58 4.69 -19.65 5.87
CA ASP A 58 4.09 -18.53 6.62
C ASP A 58 4.96 -17.26 6.57
N GLY A 59 5.05 -16.64 5.38
CA GLY A 59 5.59 -15.29 5.24
C GLY A 59 4.61 -14.22 5.72
N GLY A 60 5.04 -12.95 5.82
CA GLY A 60 4.17 -11.86 6.28
C GLY A 60 4.75 -10.46 6.10
N TYR A 61 3.96 -9.44 6.43
CA TYR A 61 4.34 -8.02 6.40
C TYR A 61 4.61 -7.51 7.82
N VAL A 62 5.87 -7.53 8.24
CA VAL A 62 6.30 -7.00 9.52
C VAL A 62 6.21 -5.48 9.48
N GLY A 63 5.46 -4.86 10.40
CA GLY A 63 5.21 -3.43 10.42
C GLY A 63 3.86 -2.99 9.83
N LEU A 64 3.07 -3.91 9.26
CA LEU A 64 1.80 -3.54 8.62
C LEU A 64 0.78 -3.00 9.64
N GLU A 65 0.68 -3.62 10.81
CA GLU A 65 -0.24 -3.21 11.87
C GLU A 65 0.08 -1.79 12.36
N GLU A 66 1.36 -1.50 12.60
CA GLU A 66 1.84 -0.18 12.99
C GLU A 66 1.61 0.88 11.90
N SER A 67 1.73 0.49 10.63
CA SER A 67 1.41 1.38 9.50
C SER A 67 -0.08 1.67 9.38
N LEU A 68 -0.95 0.69 9.66
CA LEU A 68 -2.39 0.90 9.74
C LEU A 68 -2.74 1.87 10.88
N ASP A 69 -2.16 1.68 12.06
CA ASP A 69 -2.36 2.56 13.23
C ASP A 69 -1.92 4.00 12.93
N PHE A 70 -0.75 4.16 12.31
CA PHE A 70 -0.20 5.46 11.91
C PHE A 70 -1.10 6.16 10.87
N VAL A 71 -1.41 5.50 9.76
CA VAL A 71 -2.24 6.10 8.69
C VAL A 71 -3.66 6.35 9.19
N GLY A 72 -4.23 5.45 9.99
CA GLY A 72 -5.55 5.64 10.59
C GLY A 72 -5.60 6.90 11.46
N SER A 73 -4.59 7.11 12.30
CA SER A 73 -4.46 8.32 13.11
C SER A 73 -4.28 9.57 12.24
N TYR A 74 -3.44 9.50 11.21
CA TYR A 74 -3.21 10.58 10.26
C TYR A 74 -4.47 10.98 9.50
N MET A 75 -5.22 10.00 8.96
CA MET A 75 -6.50 10.24 8.27
C MET A 75 -7.56 10.85 9.18
N LYS A 76 -7.56 10.49 10.47
CA LYS A 76 -8.46 11.08 11.47
C LYS A 76 -8.09 12.54 11.78
N GLU A 77 -6.80 12.84 11.87
CA GLU A 77 -6.30 14.18 12.19
C GLU A 77 -6.45 15.16 11.01
N LYS A 78 -6.10 14.73 9.81
CA LYS A 78 -6.04 15.56 8.60
C LYS A 78 -7.31 15.48 7.73
N GLY A 79 -8.20 14.54 8.02
CA GLY A 79 -9.37 14.26 7.20
C GLY A 79 -10.43 15.38 7.19
N PRO A 80 -11.43 15.28 6.29
CA PRO A 80 -11.77 14.09 5.49
C PRO A 80 -10.81 13.83 4.33
N ILE A 81 -10.35 12.58 4.21
CA ILE A 81 -9.51 12.11 3.10
C ILE A 81 -10.40 11.58 1.99
N HIS A 82 -10.46 12.30 0.88
CA HIS A 82 -11.34 11.97 -0.25
C HIS A 82 -10.73 10.92 -1.17
N ALA A 83 -9.42 10.96 -1.39
CA ALA A 83 -8.74 10.03 -2.28
C ALA A 83 -7.41 9.56 -1.69
N ILE A 84 -7.01 8.33 -2.01
CA ILE A 84 -5.72 7.76 -1.62
C ILE A 84 -4.91 7.49 -2.89
N TRP A 85 -3.66 7.93 -2.89
CA TRP A 85 -2.69 7.64 -3.95
C TRP A 85 -1.51 6.85 -3.39
N GLY A 86 -1.15 5.74 -4.03
CA GLY A 86 0.07 5.01 -3.74
C GLY A 86 0.91 4.64 -4.98
N PHE A 87 2.19 4.37 -4.74
CA PHE A 87 3.14 3.77 -5.70
C PHE A 87 3.73 2.48 -5.12
N SER A 88 3.85 1.42 -5.92
CA SER A 88 4.45 0.12 -5.55
C SER A 88 3.92 -0.41 -4.20
N GLN A 89 4.76 -0.45 -3.15
CA GLN A 89 4.31 -0.84 -1.80
C GLN A 89 3.18 0.06 -1.28
N GLY A 90 3.25 1.37 -1.50
CA GLY A 90 2.18 2.31 -1.14
C GLY A 90 0.90 2.09 -1.95
N ALA A 91 1.00 1.61 -3.20
CA ALA A 91 -0.16 1.27 -4.01
C ALA A 91 -0.87 -0.01 -3.50
N CYS A 92 -0.11 -1.03 -3.10
CA CYS A 92 -0.65 -2.18 -2.38
C CYS A 92 -1.37 -1.73 -1.09
N PHE A 93 -0.76 -0.81 -0.34
CA PHE A 93 -1.35 -0.30 0.88
C PHE A 93 -2.65 0.49 0.65
N ALA A 94 -2.67 1.34 -0.38
CA ALA A 94 -3.86 2.07 -0.79
C ALA A 94 -5.01 1.11 -1.13
N GLY A 95 -4.73 -0.01 -1.82
CA GLY A 95 -5.69 -1.08 -2.07
C GLY A 95 -6.23 -1.70 -0.78
N MET A 96 -5.35 -2.06 0.17
CA MET A 96 -5.78 -2.58 1.48
C MET A 96 -6.65 -1.59 2.25
N LEU A 97 -6.28 -0.31 2.28
CA LEU A 97 -7.05 0.74 2.98
C LEU A 97 -8.43 0.93 2.33
N CYS A 98 -8.49 1.03 1.00
CA CYS A 98 -9.75 1.11 0.26
C CYS A 98 -10.62 -0.12 0.53
N ALA A 99 -10.02 -1.30 0.68
CA ALA A 99 -10.75 -2.50 1.05
C ALA A 99 -11.30 -2.42 2.48
N LEU A 100 -10.41 -2.27 3.47
CA LEU A 100 -10.68 -2.31 4.91
C LEU A 100 -11.67 -1.23 5.36
N LEU A 101 -11.60 -0.03 4.78
CA LEU A 101 -12.46 1.09 5.16
C LEU A 101 -13.92 0.95 4.68
N GLN A 102 -14.25 -0.08 3.89
CA GLN A 102 -15.63 -0.37 3.50
C GLN A 102 -16.42 -0.98 4.66
N GLY A 103 -17.72 -0.67 4.73
CA GLY A 103 -18.61 -1.19 5.78
C GLY A 103 -18.65 -2.73 5.87
N LYS A 104 -18.50 -3.43 4.73
CA LYS A 104 -18.48 -4.90 4.65
C LYS A 104 -17.29 -5.56 5.36
N LEU A 105 -16.24 -4.80 5.67
CA LEU A 105 -15.08 -5.28 6.44
C LEU A 105 -14.99 -4.67 7.84
N SER A 106 -16.07 -4.06 8.37
CA SER A 106 -16.09 -3.43 9.70
C SER A 106 -15.64 -4.37 10.83
N ASN A 107 -15.89 -5.67 10.71
CA ASN A 107 -15.50 -6.71 11.69
C ASN A 107 -14.16 -7.41 11.36
N HIS A 108 -13.44 -6.99 10.31
CA HIS A 108 -12.17 -7.62 9.94
C HIS A 108 -11.11 -7.43 11.04
N PRO A 109 -10.26 -8.43 11.38
CA PRO A 109 -9.29 -8.30 12.48
C PRO A 109 -8.37 -7.09 12.37
N LEU A 110 -7.92 -6.75 11.16
CA LEU A 110 -7.08 -5.56 10.91
C LEU A 110 -7.81 -4.23 11.14
N ARG A 111 -9.16 -4.18 11.23
CA ARG A 111 -9.88 -2.94 11.53
C ARG A 111 -9.63 -2.42 12.92
N LYS A 112 -9.13 -3.25 13.85
CA LYS A 112 -8.72 -2.79 15.19
C LYS A 112 -7.60 -1.74 15.13
N HIS A 113 -6.81 -1.72 14.06
CA HIS A 113 -5.72 -0.76 13.82
C HIS A 113 -6.16 0.50 13.06
N LEU A 114 -7.47 0.68 12.84
CA LEU A 114 -8.00 1.82 12.12
C LEU A 114 -9.15 2.42 12.95
N PRO A 115 -9.24 3.75 13.10
CA PRO A 115 -10.37 4.34 13.82
C PRO A 115 -11.73 3.89 13.25
N PRO A 116 -12.74 3.64 14.11
CA PRO A 116 -14.00 3.01 13.69
C PRO A 116 -14.82 3.89 12.73
N ALA A 117 -14.71 5.21 12.85
CA ALA A 117 -15.51 6.18 12.11
C ALA A 117 -14.77 6.83 10.92
N LEU A 118 -13.68 6.23 10.41
CA LEU A 118 -13.05 6.73 9.19
C LEU A 118 -13.96 6.49 7.98
N PRO A 119 -14.21 7.52 7.15
CA PRO A 119 -14.97 7.35 5.92
C PRO A 119 -14.17 6.53 4.91
N THR A 120 -14.88 5.76 4.08
CA THR A 120 -14.27 5.13 2.90
C THR A 120 -13.88 6.23 1.89
N PRO A 121 -12.65 6.20 1.32
CA PRO A 121 -12.28 7.11 0.24
C PRO A 121 -13.23 6.97 -0.96
N ILE A 122 -13.47 8.07 -1.68
CA ILE A 122 -14.34 8.08 -2.86
C ILE A 122 -13.59 7.68 -4.14
N ALA A 123 -12.26 7.68 -4.13
CA ALA A 123 -11.43 7.27 -5.25
C ALA A 123 -10.03 6.85 -4.78
N SER A 124 -9.31 6.13 -5.64
CA SER A 124 -7.89 5.86 -5.46
C SER A 124 -7.12 5.89 -6.78
N VAL A 125 -5.84 6.23 -6.71
CA VAL A 125 -4.91 6.13 -7.84
C VAL A 125 -3.72 5.28 -7.42
N VAL A 126 -3.42 4.23 -8.18
CA VAL A 126 -2.34 3.29 -7.87
C VAL A 126 -1.38 3.15 -9.03
N PHE A 127 -0.10 3.36 -8.76
CA PHE A 127 0.98 3.21 -9.73
C PHE A 127 1.81 1.97 -9.38
N SER A 128 2.00 1.06 -10.36
CA SER A 128 2.68 -0.23 -10.14
C SER A 128 2.16 -1.00 -8.90
N GLY A 129 0.84 -0.95 -8.69
CA GLY A 129 0.19 -1.57 -7.54
C GLY A 129 0.02 -3.07 -7.69
N PHE A 130 0.07 -3.78 -6.57
CA PHE A 130 -0.13 -5.22 -6.50
C PHE A 130 -0.97 -5.60 -5.28
N ARG A 131 -1.62 -6.76 -5.33
CA ARG A 131 -2.34 -7.35 -4.19
C ARG A 131 -1.34 -7.91 -3.18
N ALA A 132 -1.69 -7.87 -1.89
CA ALA A 132 -0.95 -8.60 -0.85
C ALA A 132 -0.73 -10.06 -1.26
N ARG A 133 0.52 -10.54 -1.15
CA ARG A 133 0.91 -11.85 -1.68
C ARG A 133 0.70 -13.03 -0.73
N PHE A 134 0.57 -12.77 0.57
CA PHE A 134 0.49 -13.84 1.57
C PHE A 134 -0.98 -14.19 1.88
N PRO A 135 -1.34 -15.48 2.00
CA PRO A 135 -2.75 -15.93 2.10
C PRO A 135 -3.54 -15.33 3.26
N GLN A 136 -2.88 -14.99 4.39
CA GLN A 136 -3.55 -14.38 5.54
C GLN A 136 -4.15 -12.99 5.25
N TYR A 137 -3.80 -12.38 4.11
CA TYR A 137 -4.35 -11.11 3.68
C TYR A 137 -5.47 -11.27 2.63
N ASP A 138 -5.81 -12.50 2.25
CA ASP A 138 -6.81 -12.76 1.19
C ASP A 138 -8.20 -12.26 1.57
N SER A 139 -8.57 -12.40 2.85
CA SER A 139 -9.85 -11.95 3.41
C SER A 139 -10.07 -10.43 3.31
N ILE A 140 -9.00 -9.64 3.11
CA ILE A 140 -9.11 -8.21 2.83
C ILE A 140 -9.79 -7.98 1.47
N TYR A 141 -9.57 -8.87 0.51
CA TYR A 141 -9.98 -8.70 -0.88
C TYR A 141 -11.20 -9.53 -1.27
N GLU A 142 -11.54 -10.59 -0.53
CA GLU A 142 -12.69 -11.48 -0.82
C GLU A 142 -14.01 -10.74 -1.08
N PRO A 143 -14.39 -9.68 -0.33
CA PRO A 143 -15.64 -8.99 -0.60
C PRO A 143 -15.59 -8.04 -1.81
N GLY A 144 -14.42 -7.88 -2.45
CA GLY A 144 -14.13 -6.89 -3.48
C GLY A 144 -13.80 -5.50 -2.95
N ILE A 145 -13.36 -4.60 -3.83
CA ILE A 145 -13.12 -3.18 -3.52
C ILE A 145 -14.07 -2.33 -4.36
N ASP A 146 -14.91 -1.54 -3.69
CA ASP A 146 -15.97 -0.75 -4.33
C ASP A 146 -15.50 0.67 -4.67
N VAL A 147 -14.38 1.09 -4.09
CA VAL A 147 -13.74 2.37 -4.35
C VAL A 147 -13.23 2.39 -5.80
N PRO A 148 -13.69 3.32 -6.66
CA PRO A 148 -13.15 3.48 -8.00
C PRO A 148 -11.64 3.72 -7.97
N MET A 149 -10.89 2.94 -8.76
CA MET A 149 -9.43 2.98 -8.75
C MET A 149 -8.85 3.13 -10.16
N LEU A 150 -7.99 4.14 -10.35
CA LEU A 150 -7.16 4.27 -11.55
C LEU A 150 -5.86 3.47 -11.36
N HIS A 151 -5.67 2.45 -12.19
CA HIS A 151 -4.44 1.66 -12.23
C HIS A 151 -3.51 2.19 -13.33
N VAL A 152 -2.30 2.60 -12.93
CA VAL A 152 -1.24 3.01 -13.86
C VAL A 152 -0.12 1.98 -13.79
N MET A 153 0.17 1.33 -14.92
CA MET A 153 1.16 0.26 -15.02
C MET A 153 2.17 0.58 -16.11
N GLY A 154 3.45 0.34 -15.82
CA GLY A 154 4.51 0.38 -16.83
C GLY A 154 4.58 -0.95 -17.58
N GLN A 155 4.64 -0.90 -18.92
CA GLN A 155 4.74 -2.11 -19.75
C GLN A 155 6.03 -2.91 -19.46
N ASP A 156 7.12 -2.22 -19.13
CA ASP A 156 8.44 -2.79 -18.91
C ASP A 156 8.84 -2.88 -17.42
N ASP A 157 7.87 -2.88 -16.48
CA ASP A 157 8.17 -2.95 -15.03
C ASP A 157 8.70 -4.35 -14.65
N PRO A 158 9.99 -4.48 -14.27
CA PRO A 158 10.59 -5.77 -13.97
C PRO A 158 10.31 -6.23 -12.52
N LEU A 159 9.86 -5.31 -11.65
CA LEU A 159 9.68 -5.56 -10.21
C LEU A 159 8.26 -6.02 -9.89
N VAL A 160 7.29 -5.45 -10.59
CA VAL A 160 5.89 -5.86 -10.53
C VAL A 160 5.49 -6.30 -11.92
N ASN A 161 5.68 -7.59 -12.21
CA ASN A 161 5.22 -8.17 -13.46
C ASN A 161 3.72 -7.87 -13.67
N SER A 162 3.30 -7.78 -14.93
CA SER A 162 1.89 -7.50 -15.27
C SER A 162 0.93 -8.44 -14.55
N GLU A 163 1.29 -9.72 -14.40
CA GLU A 163 0.48 -10.73 -13.70
C GLU A 163 0.18 -10.38 -12.24
N ARG A 164 1.14 -9.83 -11.47
CA ARG A 164 0.92 -9.38 -10.09
C ARG A 164 0.04 -8.13 -10.03
N SER A 165 0.25 -7.18 -10.94
CA SER A 165 -0.61 -5.99 -11.03
C SER A 165 -2.03 -6.38 -11.43
N GLU A 166 -2.18 -7.33 -12.35
CA GLU A 166 -3.46 -7.92 -12.76
C GLU A 166 -4.20 -8.59 -11.62
N THR A 167 -3.50 -9.19 -10.62
CA THR A 167 -4.21 -9.77 -9.47
C THR A 167 -4.98 -8.72 -8.67
N LEU A 168 -4.45 -7.50 -8.59
CA LEU A 168 -5.16 -6.39 -7.95
C LEU A 168 -6.33 -5.92 -8.83
N ILE A 169 -6.13 -5.79 -10.15
CA ILE A 169 -7.18 -5.39 -11.11
C ILE A 169 -8.35 -6.39 -11.09
N LYS A 170 -8.07 -7.70 -11.06
CA LYS A 170 -9.09 -8.76 -11.05
C LYS A 170 -10.04 -8.66 -9.84
N ILE A 171 -9.57 -8.14 -8.71
CA ILE A 171 -10.42 -7.86 -7.53
C ILE A 171 -11.51 -6.83 -7.86
N PHE A 172 -11.24 -5.87 -8.75
CA PHE A 172 -12.20 -4.85 -9.20
C PHE A 172 -13.08 -5.36 -10.34
N GLU A 173 -12.54 -6.14 -11.28
CA GLU A 173 -13.28 -6.62 -12.45
C GLU A 173 -14.40 -7.63 -12.13
N THR A 174 -14.34 -8.31 -10.97
CA THR A 174 -15.32 -9.33 -10.58
C THR A 174 -16.74 -8.77 -10.39
N ARG A 175 -16.93 -7.43 -10.44
CA ARG A 175 -18.24 -6.76 -10.32
C ARG A 175 -18.86 -6.24 -11.61
N TRP A 176 -18.16 -6.24 -12.75
CA TRP A 176 -18.77 -5.78 -14.03
C TRP A 176 -19.45 -6.92 -14.83
N ARG A 177 -19.62 -8.09 -14.21
CA ARG A 177 -20.39 -9.22 -14.76
C ARG A 177 -21.65 -9.45 -13.93
N ALA A 178 -22.63 -8.55 -14.06
CA ALA A 178 -24.03 -8.77 -13.71
C ALA A 178 -24.91 -7.84 -14.54
#